data_AF-A0A1H3NAC6-F1
#
_entry.id   AF-A0A1H3NAC6-F1
#
_cell.length_a   1.000
_cell.length_b   1.000
_cell.length_c   1.000
_cell.angle_alpha   90.00
_cell.angle_beta   90.00
_cell.angle_gamma   90.00
#
_symmetry.space_group_name_H-M   'P 1'
#
loop_
_entity.id
_entity.type
_entity.pdbx_description
1 polymer ?
#
loop_
_entity_poly.entity_id
_entity_poly.type
_entity_poly.pdbx_seq_one_letter_code
_entity_poly.pdbx_strand_id
1 'polypeptide(L)'
;MFFEKKIDTRSKESVAKFLLDHFRYYTMSSVNRSTSYANCVKVNRLGLTGSALEKAYDLISVEDYWDEITWPIRDFEREMMGAYTIGTNGRSGGYLVLFESEIYDPGYKSTCPKCGQLNYQLVSPASHSCGVCRAERRNLKAPLRWTRTKSSSIDQGMTMDDFMDMSLTGLKDRADLVLSFDRACDRVRNEFISAIEKYMVVEETVMVPTRVRRLERM
;
A
#
# COMPACT_ATOMS: atom_id res chain seq x y z
N MET A 1 -5.45 13.41 -14.86
CA MET A 1 -5.40 13.34 -13.39
C MET A 1 -6.79 13.03 -12.91
N PHE A 2 -6.95 11.96 -12.14
CA PHE A 2 -8.23 11.56 -11.57
C PHE A 2 -8.36 12.10 -10.13
N PHE A 3 -7.28 12.03 -9.36
CA PHE A 3 -7.17 12.56 -8.00
C PHE A 3 -6.38 13.88 -7.95
N GLU A 4 -5.22 13.96 -8.62
CA GLU A 4 -4.33 15.13 -8.54
C GLU A 4 -5.01 16.39 -9.07
N LYS A 5 -4.90 17.48 -8.31
CA LYS A 5 -5.50 18.78 -8.63
C LYS A 5 -4.42 19.79 -9.01
N LYS A 6 -4.80 20.76 -9.85
CA LYS A 6 -4.02 21.99 -10.04
C LYS A 6 -4.49 23.03 -9.02
N ILE A 7 -3.57 23.58 -8.25
CA ILE A 7 -3.85 24.60 -7.23
C ILE A 7 -2.95 25.82 -7.44
N ASP A 8 -3.40 27.00 -7.00
CA ASP A 8 -2.53 28.16 -6.92
C ASP A 8 -1.71 28.09 -5.62
N THR A 9 -0.40 27.88 -5.74
CA THR A 9 0.53 27.78 -4.60
C THR A 9 1.05 29.14 -4.13
N ARG A 10 0.65 30.25 -4.78
CA ARG A 10 1.12 31.60 -4.42
C ARG A 10 0.28 32.24 -3.31
N SER A 11 -0.95 31.78 -3.09
CA SER A 11 -1.84 32.24 -2.00
C SER A 11 -1.84 31.22 -0.87
N LYS A 12 -1.59 31.68 0.36
CA LYS A 12 -1.69 30.81 1.55
C LYS A 12 -3.11 30.27 1.71
N GLU A 13 -4.11 31.11 1.47
CA GLU A 13 -5.52 30.77 1.59
C GLU A 13 -5.92 29.66 0.61
N SER A 14 -5.45 29.75 -0.65
CA SER A 14 -5.66 28.72 -1.67
C SER A 14 -5.06 27.37 -1.25
N VAL A 15 -3.83 27.39 -0.75
CA VAL A 15 -3.13 26.17 -0.31
C VAL A 15 -3.78 25.58 0.95
N ALA A 16 -4.10 26.40 1.94
CA ALA A 16 -4.78 25.99 3.17
C ALA A 16 -6.16 25.40 2.86
N LYS A 17 -6.92 26.04 1.96
CA LYS A 17 -8.21 25.53 1.51
C LYS A 17 -8.08 24.17 0.81
N PHE A 18 -7.08 24.00 -0.05
CA PHE A 18 -6.83 22.71 -0.69
C PHE A 18 -6.58 21.60 0.34
N LEU A 19 -5.73 21.86 1.34
CA LEU A 19 -5.42 20.91 2.41
C LEU A 19 -6.64 20.61 3.30
N LEU A 20 -7.41 21.63 3.66
CA LEU A 20 -8.59 21.51 4.52
C LEU A 20 -9.73 20.73 3.83
N ASP A 21 -9.98 21.02 2.55
CA ASP A 21 -11.08 20.42 1.78
C ASP A 21 -10.72 19.05 1.18
N HIS A 22 -9.47 18.61 1.31
CA HIS A 22 -9.06 17.30 0.81
C HIS A 22 -9.83 16.19 1.53
N PHE A 23 -10.26 15.16 0.78
CA PHE A 23 -10.95 14.02 1.38
C PHE A 23 -10.05 13.32 2.40
N ARG A 24 -10.66 12.89 3.52
CA ARG A 24 -9.97 12.21 4.61
C ARG A 24 -10.67 10.91 4.96
N TYR A 25 -9.90 9.91 5.36
CA TYR A 25 -10.44 8.62 5.79
C TYR A 25 -9.90 8.21 7.15
N TYR A 26 -10.70 7.45 7.90
CA TYR A 26 -10.29 6.95 9.20
C TYR A 26 -9.14 5.96 9.08
N THR A 27 -8.07 6.20 9.83
CA THR A 27 -6.84 5.40 9.76
C THR A 27 -6.76 4.30 10.79
N MET A 28 -7.59 4.40 11.81
CA MET A 28 -7.89 3.37 12.81
C MET A 28 -9.41 3.34 13.06
N SER A 29 -9.88 2.51 13.99
CA SER A 29 -11.32 2.38 14.25
C SER A 29 -12.00 3.75 14.44
N SER A 30 -13.29 3.84 14.11
CA SER A 30 -14.08 5.07 14.25
C SER A 30 -14.07 5.67 15.67
N VAL A 31 -13.63 4.89 16.66
CA VAL A 31 -13.57 5.25 18.08
C VAL A 31 -12.44 6.23 18.38
N ASN A 32 -11.26 6.11 17.74
CA ASN A 32 -10.15 7.06 17.99
C ASN A 32 -10.15 8.26 17.04
N ARG A 33 -11.10 8.30 16.08
CA ARG A 33 -11.33 9.37 15.09
C ARG A 33 -10.08 9.80 14.33
N SER A 34 -9.04 8.97 14.31
CA SER A 34 -7.80 9.26 13.60
C SER A 34 -8.07 9.29 12.11
N THR A 35 -7.70 10.37 11.42
CA THR A 35 -7.90 10.50 9.98
C THR A 35 -6.65 11.04 9.30
N SER A 36 -6.49 10.68 8.03
CA SER A 36 -5.43 11.20 7.15
C SER A 36 -5.99 11.46 5.75
N TYR A 37 -5.20 12.15 4.93
CA TYR A 37 -5.48 12.36 3.51
C TYR A 37 -5.72 11.02 2.80
N ALA A 38 -6.79 10.97 2.01
CA ALA A 38 -7.20 9.73 1.36
C ALA A 38 -7.83 9.97 -0.01
N ASN A 39 -7.75 8.94 -0.85
CA ASN A 39 -8.42 8.86 -2.14
C ASN A 39 -9.29 7.61 -2.21
N CYS A 40 -10.54 7.76 -2.68
CA CYS A 40 -11.47 6.65 -2.78
C CYS A 40 -11.18 5.83 -4.05
N VAL A 41 -10.74 4.59 -3.87
CA VAL A 41 -10.37 3.67 -4.95
C VAL A 41 -11.34 2.49 -5.08
N LYS A 42 -12.56 2.62 -4.55
CA LYS A 42 -13.61 1.62 -4.79
C LYS A 42 -13.84 1.48 -6.29
N VAL A 43 -13.88 0.23 -6.78
CA VAL A 43 -13.99 -0.10 -8.21
C VAL A 43 -15.12 0.67 -8.92
N ASN A 44 -16.29 0.76 -8.30
CA ASN A 44 -17.44 1.52 -8.83
C ASN A 44 -17.30 3.07 -8.79
N ARG A 45 -16.16 3.59 -8.32
CA ARG A 45 -15.83 5.01 -8.24
C ARG A 45 -14.58 5.38 -9.03
N LEU A 46 -13.98 4.44 -9.77
CA LEU A 46 -12.76 4.69 -10.56
C LEU A 46 -13.03 5.17 -12.00
N GLY A 47 -14.29 5.46 -12.34
CA GLY A 47 -14.70 5.86 -13.69
C GLY A 47 -14.73 4.70 -14.70
N LEU A 48 -14.82 3.46 -14.21
CA LEU A 48 -14.97 2.26 -15.03
C LEU A 48 -16.45 2.02 -15.35
N THR A 49 -16.73 1.53 -16.56
CA THR A 49 -18.09 1.21 -17.02
C THR A 49 -18.10 -0.06 -17.87
N GLY A 50 -19.28 -0.68 -18.00
CA GLY A 50 -19.49 -1.86 -18.84
C GLY A 50 -18.54 -3.02 -18.50
N SER A 51 -18.01 -3.67 -19.53
CA SER A 51 -17.10 -4.82 -19.39
C SER A 51 -15.82 -4.51 -18.60
N ALA A 52 -15.35 -3.26 -18.60
CA ALA A 52 -14.17 -2.89 -17.82
C ALA A 52 -14.47 -2.91 -16.31
N LEU A 53 -15.70 -2.57 -15.92
CA LEU A 53 -16.14 -2.63 -14.51
C LEU A 53 -16.29 -4.09 -14.04
N GLU A 54 -16.84 -4.97 -14.88
CA GLU A 54 -16.97 -6.40 -14.58
C GLU A 54 -15.59 -7.04 -14.38
N LYS A 55 -14.68 -6.85 -15.34
CA LYS A 55 -13.29 -7.34 -15.22
C LYS A 55 -12.57 -6.79 -14.00
N ALA A 56 -12.87 -5.56 -13.59
CA ALA A 56 -12.31 -4.99 -12.37
C ALA A 56 -12.76 -5.75 -11.12
N TYR A 57 -14.02 -6.19 -11.06
CA TYR A 57 -14.51 -7.03 -9.97
C TYR A 57 -13.85 -8.41 -9.97
N ASP A 58 -13.63 -9.00 -11.14
CA ASP A 58 -12.89 -10.27 -11.25
C ASP A 58 -11.45 -10.10 -10.76
N LEU A 59 -10.75 -9.05 -11.21
CA LEU A 59 -9.35 -8.83 -10.84
C LEU A 59 -9.16 -8.65 -9.33
N ILE A 60 -10.02 -7.88 -8.65
CA ILE A 60 -9.92 -7.69 -7.19
C ILE A 60 -10.31 -8.92 -6.37
N SER A 61 -10.85 -9.97 -7.02
CA SER A 61 -11.14 -11.26 -6.37
C SER A 61 -9.90 -12.15 -6.23
N VAL A 62 -8.84 -11.85 -6.98
CA VAL A 62 -7.54 -12.51 -6.91
C VAL A 62 -6.77 -11.97 -5.70
N GLU A 63 -6.17 -12.82 -4.87
CA GLU A 63 -5.55 -12.40 -3.60
C GLU A 63 -4.31 -11.51 -3.79
N ASP A 64 -3.49 -11.79 -4.80
CA ASP A 64 -2.18 -11.19 -5.04
C ASP A 64 -2.15 -10.12 -6.14
N TYR A 65 -3.30 -9.67 -6.65
CA TYR A 65 -3.35 -8.64 -7.71
C TYR A 65 -2.64 -7.33 -7.33
N TRP A 66 -2.49 -7.04 -6.03
CA TRP A 66 -1.76 -5.87 -5.55
C TRP A 66 -0.28 -5.88 -5.97
N ASP A 67 0.32 -7.05 -6.15
CA ASP A 67 1.72 -7.17 -6.57
C ASP A 67 1.95 -6.54 -7.96
N GLU A 68 0.91 -6.54 -8.81
CA GLU A 68 0.93 -5.95 -10.15
C GLU A 68 0.79 -4.42 -10.13
N ILE A 69 0.17 -3.84 -9.09
CA ILE A 69 -0.24 -2.42 -9.09
C ILE A 69 0.42 -1.57 -7.99
N THR A 70 1.23 -2.17 -7.11
CA THR A 70 1.82 -1.50 -5.95
C THR A 70 3.09 -0.71 -6.26
N TRP A 71 3.69 -0.87 -7.44
CA TRP A 71 4.96 -0.19 -7.77
C TRP A 71 4.91 1.34 -7.62
N PRO A 72 3.80 2.06 -7.93
CA PRO A 72 3.76 3.51 -7.74
C PRO A 72 3.84 3.94 -6.27
N ILE A 73 3.42 3.06 -5.34
CA ILE A 73 3.58 3.29 -3.91
C ILE A 73 5.07 3.23 -3.54
N ARG A 74 5.81 2.25 -4.08
CA ARG A 74 7.26 2.15 -3.86
C ARG A 74 8.01 3.34 -4.45
N ASP A 75 7.57 3.84 -5.60
CA ASP A 75 8.14 5.03 -6.21
C ASP A 75 7.90 6.26 -5.34
N PHE A 76 6.67 6.43 -4.84
CA PHE A 76 6.34 7.48 -3.87
C PHE A 76 7.18 7.39 -2.59
N GLU A 77 7.36 6.19 -2.01
CA GLU A 77 8.21 6.01 -0.83
C GLU A 77 9.66 6.43 -1.10
N ARG A 78 10.21 6.14 -2.29
CA ARG A 78 11.55 6.60 -2.68
C ARG A 78 11.61 8.12 -2.86
N GLU A 79 10.62 8.71 -3.53
CA GLU A 79 10.47 10.16 -3.71
C GLU A 79 10.42 10.87 -2.35
N MET A 80 9.77 10.25 -1.36
CA MET A 80 9.61 10.76 0.01
C MET A 80 10.73 10.33 0.97
N MET A 81 11.80 9.72 0.47
CA MET A 81 12.94 9.22 1.28
C MET A 81 12.50 8.30 2.45
N GLY A 82 11.38 7.60 2.28
CA GLY A 82 10.80 6.71 3.28
C GLY A 82 10.10 7.38 4.46
N ALA A 83 9.95 8.71 4.45
CA ALA A 83 9.23 9.46 5.49
C ALA A 83 7.70 9.32 5.37
N TYR A 84 7.20 8.96 4.19
CA TYR A 84 5.78 8.73 3.93
C TYR A 84 5.55 7.48 3.09
N THR A 85 4.41 6.84 3.32
CA THR A 85 3.92 5.68 2.56
C THR A 85 2.42 5.80 2.29
N ILE A 86 1.91 4.93 1.42
CA ILE A 86 0.49 4.83 1.08
C ILE A 86 0.01 3.45 1.49
N GLY A 87 -1.04 3.39 2.30
CA GLY A 87 -1.68 2.14 2.72
C GLY A 87 -3.12 2.05 2.25
N THR A 88 -3.65 0.83 2.19
CA THR A 88 -5.05 0.57 1.90
C THR A 88 -5.87 0.58 3.18
N ASN A 89 -7.05 1.19 3.16
CA ASN A 89 -7.95 1.20 4.31
C ASN A 89 -9.43 1.08 3.92
N GLY A 90 -10.25 0.79 4.94
CA GLY A 90 -11.69 0.59 4.80
C GLY A 90 -12.07 -0.80 4.32
N ARG A 91 -13.38 -1.07 4.25
CA ARG A 91 -13.91 -2.37 3.79
C ARG A 91 -13.39 -2.66 2.39
N SER A 92 -12.79 -3.84 2.21
CA SER A 92 -12.20 -4.30 0.96
C SER A 92 -11.08 -3.40 0.41
N GLY A 93 -10.41 -2.62 1.27
CA GLY A 93 -9.29 -1.77 0.84
C GLY A 93 -9.68 -0.59 -0.06
N GLY A 94 -10.94 -0.15 -0.02
CA GLY A 94 -11.48 0.85 -0.96
C GLY A 94 -10.95 2.28 -0.85
N TYR A 95 -9.91 2.53 -0.05
CA TYR A 95 -9.27 3.83 0.11
C TYR A 95 -7.75 3.67 0.14
N LEU A 96 -7.05 4.48 -0.66
CA LEU A 96 -5.62 4.73 -0.47
C LEU A 96 -5.48 5.89 0.51
N VAL A 97 -4.59 5.74 1.48
CA VAL A 97 -4.45 6.67 2.61
C VAL A 97 -2.97 6.98 2.82
N LEU A 98 -2.66 8.26 3.00
CA LEU A 98 -1.31 8.73 3.28
C LEU A 98 -0.93 8.48 4.75
N PHE A 99 0.26 7.94 4.98
CA PHE A 99 0.80 7.67 6.30
C PHE A 99 2.21 8.24 6.46
N GLU A 100 2.55 8.63 7.68
CA GLU A 100 3.96 8.80 8.03
C GLU A 100 4.60 7.43 8.17
N SER A 101 5.82 7.29 7.68
CA SER A 101 6.57 6.05 7.74
C SER A 101 7.99 6.26 8.19
N GLU A 102 8.66 5.14 8.42
CA GLU A 102 10.10 5.10 8.59
C GLU A 102 10.67 3.86 7.91
N ILE A 103 11.93 3.97 7.49
CA ILE A 103 12.72 2.84 7.05
C ILE A 103 13.35 2.19 8.27
N TYR A 104 13.15 0.88 8.42
CA TYR A 104 13.74 0.11 9.51
C TYR A 104 14.39 -1.17 9.02
N ASP A 105 15.35 -1.68 9.82
CA ASP A 105 15.86 -3.03 9.67
C ASP A 105 14.96 -3.98 10.49
N PRO A 106 14.27 -4.94 9.85
CA PRO A 106 13.47 -5.94 10.56
C PRO A 106 14.31 -6.93 11.36
N GLY A 107 15.64 -6.95 11.24
CA GLY A 107 16.54 -7.77 12.05
C GLY A 107 16.73 -9.21 11.56
N TYR A 108 16.23 -9.51 10.35
CA TYR A 108 16.50 -10.79 9.70
C TYR A 108 17.99 -10.91 9.34
N LYS A 109 18.53 -12.13 9.42
CA LYS A 109 19.95 -12.42 9.23
C LYS A 109 20.23 -13.40 8.10
N SER A 110 19.28 -14.26 7.75
CA SER A 110 19.41 -15.20 6.64
C SER A 110 18.12 -15.34 5.84
N THR A 111 18.25 -15.79 4.59
CA THR A 111 17.15 -16.03 3.66
C THR A 111 17.30 -17.38 2.98
N CYS A 112 16.18 -18.00 2.59
CA CYS A 112 16.17 -19.14 1.70
C CYS A 112 16.21 -18.65 0.23
N PRO A 113 17.26 -18.96 -0.54
CA PRO A 113 17.34 -18.55 -1.95
C PRO A 113 16.29 -19.24 -2.84
N LYS A 114 15.70 -20.36 -2.40
CA LYS A 114 14.69 -21.10 -3.16
C LYS A 114 13.27 -20.54 -3.02
N CYS A 115 12.86 -20.19 -1.80
CA CYS A 115 11.48 -19.75 -1.51
C CYS A 115 11.37 -18.39 -0.82
N GLY A 116 12.48 -17.68 -0.61
CA GLY A 116 12.49 -16.35 0.00
C GLY A 116 12.32 -16.31 1.52
N GLN A 117 12.07 -17.45 2.19
CA GLN A 117 11.79 -17.46 3.64
C GLN A 117 12.94 -16.85 4.46
N LEU A 118 12.64 -15.76 5.18
CA LEU A 118 13.57 -15.07 6.08
C LEU A 118 13.72 -15.75 7.45
N ASN A 119 14.81 -15.47 8.15
CA ASN A 119 15.09 -15.97 9.50
C ASN A 119 15.94 -14.97 10.31
N TYR A 120 15.67 -14.87 11.62
CA TYR A 120 16.37 -14.00 12.58
C TYR A 120 17.75 -14.53 12.99
N GLN A 121 18.10 -15.75 12.58
CA GLN A 121 19.37 -16.40 12.89
C GLN A 121 20.30 -16.43 11.68
N LEU A 122 21.60 -16.36 11.95
CA LEU A 122 22.63 -16.67 10.96
C LEU A 122 22.62 -18.17 10.64
N VAL A 123 23.03 -18.51 9.44
CA VAL A 123 23.28 -19.89 9.02
C VAL A 123 24.34 -20.51 9.92
N SER A 124 24.02 -21.67 10.48
CA SER A 124 24.93 -22.48 11.29
C SER A 124 24.74 -23.97 10.94
N PRO A 125 25.68 -24.86 11.30
CA PRO A 125 25.51 -26.29 11.08
C PRO A 125 24.19 -26.85 11.66
N ALA A 126 23.72 -26.31 12.79
CA ALA A 126 22.45 -26.69 13.40
C ALA A 126 21.21 -26.06 12.75
N SER A 127 21.37 -24.97 11.98
CA SER A 127 20.27 -24.17 11.42
C SER A 127 20.61 -23.67 10.00
N HIS A 128 20.89 -24.60 9.09
CA HIS A 128 21.24 -24.32 7.69
C HIS A 128 20.12 -24.65 6.70
N SER A 129 19.06 -25.34 7.14
CA SER A 129 17.94 -25.75 6.28
C SER A 129 16.73 -24.81 6.42
N CYS A 130 16.03 -24.59 5.31
CA CYS A 130 14.76 -23.86 5.28
C CYS A 130 13.65 -24.67 5.95
N GLY A 131 12.85 -24.02 6.81
CA GLY A 131 11.73 -24.70 7.49
C GLY A 131 10.55 -25.00 6.56
N VAL A 132 10.44 -24.28 5.44
CA VAL A 132 9.35 -24.43 4.46
C VAL A 132 9.72 -25.44 3.38
N CYS A 133 10.77 -25.17 2.60
CA CYS A 133 11.09 -25.97 1.41
C CYS A 133 12.31 -26.89 1.58
N ARG A 134 12.91 -26.93 2.79
CA ARG A 134 14.09 -27.74 3.15
C ARG A 134 15.39 -27.44 2.39
N ALA A 135 15.42 -26.46 1.49
CA ALA A 135 16.64 -26.02 0.82
C ALA A 135 17.61 -25.30 1.78
N GLU A 136 18.90 -25.27 1.44
CA GLU A 136 19.93 -24.57 2.21
C GLU A 136 19.71 -23.06 2.25
N ARG A 137 20.01 -22.44 3.39
CA ARG A 137 19.90 -20.99 3.63
C ARG A 137 21.21 -20.26 3.33
N ARG A 138 21.12 -18.95 3.12
CA ARG A 138 22.27 -18.04 3.00
C ARG A 138 22.12 -16.84 3.92
N ASN A 139 23.22 -16.38 4.51
CA ASN A 139 23.23 -15.13 5.27
C ASN A 139 22.96 -13.94 4.34
N LEU A 140 22.23 -12.96 4.85
CA LEU A 140 22.03 -11.69 4.16
C LEU A 140 23.36 -10.93 4.11
N LYS A 141 23.66 -10.31 2.96
CA LYS A 141 24.89 -9.53 2.76
C LYS A 141 24.84 -8.16 3.44
N ALA A 142 23.63 -7.64 3.65
CA ALA A 142 23.37 -6.37 4.30
C ALA A 142 22.01 -6.44 5.02
N PRO A 143 21.80 -5.59 6.04
CA PRO A 143 20.48 -5.39 6.64
C PRO A 143 19.40 -5.11 5.60
N LEU A 144 18.19 -5.59 5.86
CA LEU A 144 17.04 -5.23 5.03
C LEU A 144 16.60 -3.80 5.35
N ARG A 145 15.95 -3.16 4.38
CA ARG A 145 15.38 -1.82 4.53
C ARG A 145 13.92 -1.89 4.17
N TRP A 146 13.06 -2.01 5.18
CA TRP A 146 11.62 -2.12 5.01
C TRP A 146 10.95 -0.83 5.46
N THR A 147 9.85 -0.48 4.81
CA THR A 147 9.00 0.64 5.19
C THR A 147 7.94 0.13 6.17
N ARG A 148 7.73 0.84 7.29
CA ARG A 148 6.57 0.63 8.15
C ARG A 148 5.87 1.94 8.46
N THR A 149 4.56 1.86 8.67
CA THR A 149 3.77 2.99 9.17
C THR A 149 4.22 3.36 10.58
N LYS A 150 4.50 4.65 10.78
CA LYS A 150 4.88 5.25 12.07
C LYS A 150 3.71 6.00 12.70
N SER A 151 2.98 6.79 11.91
CA SER A 151 1.82 7.56 12.34
C SER A 151 0.77 7.60 11.24
N SER A 152 -0.47 7.94 11.62
CA SER A 152 -1.64 7.81 10.77
C SER A 152 -2.64 8.96 10.85
N SER A 153 -2.26 10.08 11.45
CA SER A 153 -3.15 11.21 11.76
C SER A 153 -2.65 12.55 11.20
N ILE A 154 -2.07 12.53 10.00
CA ILE A 154 -1.44 13.70 9.36
C ILE A 154 -2.46 14.84 9.22
N ASP A 155 -2.27 15.96 9.92
CA ASP A 155 -3.16 17.13 9.95
C ASP A 155 -4.58 16.85 10.44
N GLN A 156 -4.74 15.83 11.28
CA GLN A 156 -6.03 15.54 11.89
C GLN A 156 -6.51 16.74 12.72
N GLY A 157 -7.71 17.23 12.41
CA GLY A 157 -8.37 18.27 13.20
C GLY A 157 -7.82 19.68 12.98
N MET A 158 -6.89 19.86 12.03
CA MET A 158 -6.44 21.20 11.65
C MET A 158 -7.59 22.03 11.09
N THR A 159 -7.70 23.25 11.57
CA THR A 159 -8.63 24.28 11.12
C THR A 159 -7.98 25.18 10.06
N MET A 160 -8.77 26.06 9.46
CA MET A 160 -8.23 27.08 8.55
C MET A 160 -7.18 27.95 9.25
N ASP A 161 -7.45 28.37 10.49
CA ASP A 161 -6.54 29.23 11.25
C ASP A 161 -5.21 28.50 11.53
N ASP A 162 -5.26 27.22 11.91
CA ASP A 162 -4.04 26.41 12.13
C ASP A 162 -3.16 26.33 10.87
N PHE A 163 -3.77 26.16 9.69
CA PHE A 163 -3.02 26.17 8.42
C PHE A 163 -2.49 27.57 8.08
N MET A 164 -3.26 28.61 8.36
CA MET A 164 -2.86 30.00 8.11
C MET A 164 -1.73 30.45 9.03
N ASP A 165 -1.59 29.85 10.21
CA ASP A 165 -0.47 30.07 11.14
C ASP A 165 0.85 29.42 10.67
N MET A 166 0.80 28.41 9.80
CA MET A 166 2.01 27.83 9.20
C MET A 166 2.77 28.84 8.34
N SER A 167 4.09 28.68 8.20
CA SER A 167 4.85 29.47 7.22
C SER A 167 4.39 29.16 5.79
N LEU A 168 4.51 30.12 4.86
CA LEU A 168 4.17 29.87 3.45
C LEU A 168 4.96 28.68 2.87
N THR A 169 6.23 28.54 3.25
CA THR A 169 7.06 27.39 2.86
C THR A 169 6.52 26.09 3.43
N GLY A 170 6.24 26.02 4.74
CA GLY A 170 5.73 24.79 5.34
C GLY A 170 4.35 24.38 4.80
N LEU A 171 3.52 25.36 4.47
CA LEU A 171 2.22 25.11 3.84
C LEU A 171 2.36 24.59 2.40
N LYS A 172 3.33 25.12 1.64
CA LYS A 172 3.70 24.61 0.31
C LYS A 172 4.25 23.19 0.38
N ASP A 173 5.19 22.93 1.29
CA ASP A 173 5.77 21.59 1.48
C ASP A 173 4.67 20.57 1.82
N ARG A 174 3.69 20.97 2.64
CA ARG A 174 2.53 20.12 2.96
C ARG A 174 1.64 19.87 1.75
N ALA A 175 1.38 20.89 0.94
CA ALA A 175 0.59 20.72 -0.28
C ALA A 175 1.32 19.89 -1.33
N ASP A 176 2.63 20.07 -1.49
CA ASP A 176 3.45 19.28 -2.41
C ASP A 176 3.47 17.79 -2.01
N LEU A 177 3.49 17.49 -0.70
CA LEU A 177 3.30 16.13 -0.18
C LEU A 177 1.94 15.55 -0.61
N VAL A 178 0.83 16.27 -0.36
CA VAL A 178 -0.52 15.78 -0.68
C VAL A 178 -0.73 15.66 -2.19
N LEU A 179 -0.20 16.58 -2.99
CA LEU A 179 -0.23 16.50 -4.46
C LEU A 179 0.59 15.31 -4.99
N SER A 180 1.77 15.05 -4.39
CA SER A 180 2.59 13.88 -4.75
C SER A 180 1.88 12.57 -4.38
N PHE A 181 1.17 12.55 -3.25
CA PHE A 181 0.30 11.46 -2.84
C PHE A 181 -0.82 11.24 -3.87
N ASP A 182 -1.53 12.29 -4.27
CA ASP A 182 -2.61 12.20 -5.28
C ASP A 182 -2.09 11.69 -6.62
N ARG A 183 -0.91 12.16 -7.05
CA ARG A 183 -0.24 11.69 -8.26
C ARG A 183 0.12 10.20 -8.17
N ALA A 184 0.59 9.75 -7.00
CA ALA A 184 0.85 8.33 -6.78
C ALA A 184 -0.45 7.51 -6.83
N CYS A 185 -1.56 7.99 -6.26
CA CYS A 185 -2.88 7.36 -6.40
C CYS A 185 -3.35 7.31 -7.85
N ASP A 186 -3.10 8.36 -8.65
CA ASP A 186 -3.39 8.37 -10.08
C ASP A 186 -2.58 7.31 -10.82
N ARG A 187 -1.29 7.15 -10.49
CA ARG A 187 -0.44 6.08 -11.04
C ARG A 187 -0.98 4.70 -10.67
N VAL A 188 -1.31 4.44 -9.39
CA VAL A 188 -1.91 3.16 -8.95
C VAL A 188 -3.20 2.86 -9.73
N ARG A 189 -4.07 3.85 -9.90
CA ARG A 189 -5.29 3.72 -10.70
C ARG A 189 -4.99 3.33 -12.14
N ASN A 190 -3.99 3.96 -12.77
CA ASN A 190 -3.63 3.66 -14.15
C ASN A 190 -3.06 2.25 -14.30
N GLU A 191 -2.26 1.78 -13.33
CA GLU A 191 -1.77 0.40 -13.31
C GLU A 191 -2.89 -0.61 -13.14
N PHE A 192 -3.86 -0.32 -12.27
CA PHE A 192 -5.07 -1.13 -12.13
C PHE A 192 -5.87 -1.22 -13.44
N ILE A 193 -6.04 -0.10 -14.15
CA ILE A 193 -6.69 -0.08 -15.47
C ILE A 193 -5.89 -0.90 -16.49
N SER A 194 -4.58 -0.72 -16.52
CA SER A 194 -3.69 -1.51 -17.38
C SER A 194 -3.76 -3.01 -17.06
N ALA A 195 -3.88 -3.39 -15.79
CA ALA A 195 -4.03 -4.78 -15.37
C ALA A 195 -5.34 -5.39 -15.87
N ILE A 196 -6.45 -4.64 -15.83
CA ILE A 196 -7.75 -5.05 -16.38
C ILE A 196 -7.67 -5.35 -17.89
N GLU A 197 -6.81 -4.64 -18.62
CA GLU A 197 -6.61 -4.82 -20.06
C GLU A 197 -5.68 -6.01 -20.39
N LYS A 198 -4.68 -6.24 -19.53
CA LYS A 198 -3.61 -7.23 -19.76
C LYS A 198 -3.93 -8.63 -19.23
N TYR A 199 -4.70 -8.72 -18.16
CA TYR A 199 -4.95 -9.97 -17.46
C TYR A 199 -6.39 -10.44 -17.62
N MET A 200 -6.55 -11.76 -17.56
CA MET A 200 -7.85 -12.43 -17.49
C MET A 200 -7.79 -13.37 -16.30
N VAL A 201 -8.78 -13.25 -15.40
CA VAL A 201 -8.88 -14.14 -14.24
C VAL A 201 -9.37 -15.49 -14.70
N VAL A 202 -8.66 -16.54 -14.29
CA VAL A 202 -9.00 -17.93 -14.59
C VAL A 202 -9.07 -18.72 -13.30
N GLU A 203 -10.10 -19.54 -13.16
CA GLU A 203 -10.23 -20.46 -12.04
C GLU A 203 -9.59 -21.81 -12.38
N GLU A 204 -8.70 -22.30 -11.53
CA GLU A 204 -8.09 -23.62 -11.66
C GLU A 204 -8.40 -24.47 -10.42
N THR A 205 -8.89 -25.69 -10.64
CA THR A 205 -9.07 -26.66 -9.56
C THR A 205 -7.86 -27.59 -9.49
N VAL A 206 -7.10 -27.49 -8.39
CA VAL A 206 -5.92 -28.34 -8.16
C VAL A 206 -6.30 -29.55 -7.29
N MET A 207 -6.25 -30.75 -7.87
CA MET A 207 -6.53 -32.00 -7.15
C MET A 207 -5.29 -32.49 -6.39
N VAL A 208 -5.40 -32.63 -5.06
CA VAL A 208 -4.30 -33.11 -4.20
C VAL A 208 -4.47 -34.60 -3.88
N PRO A 209 -3.55 -35.49 -4.32
CA PRO A 209 -3.64 -36.92 -4.01
C PRO A 209 -3.53 -37.17 -2.50
N THR A 210 -4.53 -37.85 -1.94
CA THR A 210 -4.63 -38.11 -0.49
C THR A 210 -4.70 -39.61 -0.20
N ARG A 211 -3.83 -40.10 0.69
CA ARG A 211 -3.92 -41.47 1.23
C ARG A 211 -4.77 -41.47 2.49
N VAL A 212 -5.83 -42.29 2.50
CA VAL A 212 -6.70 -42.51 3.66
C VAL A 212 -6.72 -43.99 4.00
N ARG A 213 -6.62 -44.31 5.30
CA ARG A 213 -6.88 -45.65 5.82
C ARG A 213 -8.33 -45.70 6.30
N ARG A 214 -9.08 -46.72 5.89
CA ARG A 214 -10.47 -46.94 6.32
C ARG A 214 -10.64 -48.36 6.80
N LEU A 215 -11.56 -48.55 7.73
CA LEU A 215 -12.05 -49.87 8.10
C LEU A 215 -12.96 -50.36 6.98
N GLU A 216 -12.64 -51.51 6.41
CA GLU A 216 -13.46 -52.18 5.42
C GLU A 216 -14.12 -53.37 6.10
N ARG A 217 -15.45 -53.47 5.97
CA ARG A 217 -16.21 -54.58 6.53
C ARG A 217 -16.01 -55.78 5.61
N MET A 218 -15.52 -56.88 6.17
CA MET A 218 -15.39 -58.17 5.46
C MET A 218 -16.76 -58.77 5.17
#